data_AF-Q5C1B1-F1
#
_entry.id   AF-Q5C1B1-F1
#
_cell.length_a   1.000
_cell.length_b   1.000
_cell.length_c   1.000
_cell.angle_alpha   90.00
_cell.angle_beta   90.00
_cell.angle_gamma   90.00
#
_symmetry.space_group_name_H-M   'P 1'
#
loop_
_entity.id
_entity.type
_entity.pdbx_description
1 polymer ?
#
loop_
_entity_poly.entity_id
_entity_poly.type
_entity_poly.pdbx_seq_one_letter_code
_entity_poly.pdbx_strand_id
1 'polypeptide(L)'
;MRSGSTYIKNMKLCEKLCFVGAMSILLSTMCLSIIRPALLLYNFSFLYICLYFLRLYNYWKNKYLLFMLDQCYFINFVSLIFVWLLPHSHTMQLFQFGLANAHAYGGTFLFRNALVLHDIQRLTSCLIHVLPALYSFLIRWHPSETSVWWYTDLYDSHASR
;
A
#
# COMPACT_ATOMS: atom_id res chain seq x y z
N MET A 1 18.76 -37.18 -5.57
CA MET A 1 18.88 -36.14 -6.64
C MET A 1 17.55 -35.68 -7.25
N ARG A 2 16.43 -36.44 -7.22
CA ARG A 2 15.11 -35.98 -7.74
C ARG A 2 14.46 -34.82 -6.96
N SER A 3 14.68 -34.72 -5.64
CA SER A 3 14.08 -33.68 -4.79
C SER A 3 14.54 -32.25 -5.15
N GLY A 4 15.81 -32.06 -5.54
CA GLY A 4 16.35 -30.74 -5.90
C GLY A 4 15.77 -30.16 -7.20
N SER A 5 15.45 -31.00 -8.20
CA SER A 5 14.86 -30.55 -9.46
C SER A 5 13.42 -30.04 -9.27
N THR A 6 12.62 -30.72 -8.45
CA THR A 6 11.25 -30.29 -8.11
C THR A 6 11.25 -29.02 -7.27
N TYR A 7 12.17 -28.89 -6.31
CA TYR A 7 12.33 -27.68 -5.51
C TYR A 7 12.66 -26.46 -6.38
N ILE A 8 13.61 -26.58 -7.30
CA ILE A 8 13.98 -25.50 -8.24
C ILE A 8 12.81 -25.13 -9.14
N LYS A 9 12.03 -26.11 -9.62
CA LYS A 9 10.84 -25.85 -10.44
C LYS A 9 9.76 -25.08 -9.66
N ASN A 10 9.50 -25.47 -8.42
CA ASN A 10 8.52 -24.79 -7.56
C ASN A 10 8.95 -23.35 -7.24
N MET A 11 10.23 -23.13 -6.94
CA MET A 11 10.79 -21.79 -6.71
C MET A 11 10.61 -20.88 -7.94
N LYS A 12 10.95 -21.39 -9.13
CA LYS A 12 10.75 -20.66 -10.40
C LYS A 12 9.28 -20.39 -10.71
N LEU A 13 8.37 -21.28 -10.29
CA LEU A 13 6.92 -21.05 -10.45
C LEU A 13 6.45 -19.92 -9.53
N CYS A 14 6.88 -19.91 -8.27
CA CYS A 14 6.56 -18.85 -7.31
C CYS A 14 7.07 -17.48 -7.78
N GLU A 15 8.30 -17.40 -8.30
CA GLU A 15 8.86 -16.15 -8.84
C GLU A 15 8.02 -15.61 -10.00
N LYS A 16 7.58 -16.48 -10.92
CA LYS A 16 6.72 -16.09 -12.05
C LYS A 16 5.34 -15.64 -11.59
N LEU A 17 4.72 -16.36 -10.66
CA LEU A 17 3.43 -15.97 -10.10
C LEU A 17 3.53 -14.64 -9.34
N CYS A 18 4.59 -14.44 -8.56
CA CYS A 18 4.88 -13.18 -7.90
C CYS A 18 5.02 -12.04 -8.92
N PHE A 19 5.78 -12.26 -10.00
CA PHE A 19 5.95 -11.26 -11.05
C PHE A 19 4.63 -10.87 -11.71
N VAL A 20 3.81 -11.86 -12.11
CA VAL A 20 2.50 -11.60 -12.73
C VAL A 20 1.56 -10.89 -11.76
N GLY A 21 1.52 -11.33 -10.51
CA GLY A 21 0.72 -10.69 -9.46
C GLY A 21 1.15 -9.24 -9.21
N ALA A 22 2.45 -9.00 -9.09
CA ALA A 22 3.01 -7.65 -8.91
C ALA A 22 2.66 -6.72 -10.08
N MET A 23 2.83 -7.19 -11.32
CA MET A 23 2.46 -6.43 -12.51
C MET A 23 0.96 -6.18 -12.59
N SER A 24 0.14 -7.16 -12.22
CA SER A 24 -1.31 -7.00 -12.16
C SER A 24 -1.74 -5.97 -11.12
N ILE A 25 -1.13 -5.97 -9.93
CA ILE A 25 -1.38 -4.96 -8.88
C ILE A 25 -0.99 -3.57 -9.37
N LEU A 26 0.21 -3.42 -9.95
CA LEU A 26 0.68 -2.12 -10.42
C LEU A 26 -0.18 -1.60 -11.57
N LEU A 27 -0.48 -2.44 -12.56
CA LEU A 27 -1.31 -2.06 -13.71
C LEU A 27 -2.74 -1.73 -13.27
N SER A 28 -3.35 -2.56 -12.43
CA SER A 28 -4.71 -2.29 -11.92
C SER A 28 -4.76 -0.98 -11.13
N THR A 29 -3.77 -0.72 -10.26
CA THR A 29 -3.69 0.54 -9.51
C THR A 29 -3.58 1.75 -10.44
N MET A 30 -2.74 1.67 -11.48
CA MET A 30 -2.61 2.74 -12.48
C MET A 30 -3.89 2.96 -13.29
N CYS A 31 -4.50 1.87 -13.80
CA CYS A 31 -5.74 1.95 -14.56
C CYS A 31 -6.89 2.51 -13.71
N LEU A 32 -7.03 2.07 -12.46
CA LEU A 32 -8.05 2.59 -11.54
C LEU A 32 -7.84 4.08 -11.26
N SER A 33 -6.59 4.52 -11.11
CA SER A 33 -6.26 5.93 -10.89
C SER A 33 -6.69 6.84 -12.04
N ILE A 34 -6.66 6.33 -13.29
CA ILE A 34 -7.05 7.10 -14.49
C ILE A 34 -8.55 7.02 -14.75
N ILE A 35 -9.15 5.82 -14.64
CA ILE A 35 -10.53 5.60 -15.07
C ILE A 35 -11.51 6.00 -13.97
N ARG A 36 -11.25 5.63 -12.71
CA ARG A 36 -12.14 5.84 -11.56
C ARG A 36 -11.35 5.95 -10.25
N PRO A 37 -10.87 7.15 -9.87
CA PRO A 37 -10.10 7.34 -8.65
C PRO A 37 -10.85 6.97 -7.37
N ALA A 38 -12.19 7.00 -7.35
CA ALA A 38 -12.97 6.51 -6.21
C ALA A 38 -12.73 5.04 -5.83
N LEU A 39 -12.52 4.16 -6.82
CA LEU A 39 -12.24 2.73 -6.56
C LEU A 39 -10.89 2.52 -5.90
N LEU A 40 -10.04 3.53 -5.93
CA LEU A 40 -8.68 3.45 -5.48
C LEU A 40 -8.59 3.38 -3.94
N LEU A 41 -9.51 4.01 -3.20
CA LEU A 41 -9.58 3.91 -1.74
C LEU A 41 -9.91 2.48 -1.28
N TYR A 42 -10.83 1.83 -2.00
CA TYR A 42 -11.17 0.42 -1.78
C TYR A 42 -9.98 -0.48 -2.12
N ASN A 43 -9.34 -0.24 -3.27
CA ASN A 43 -8.16 -0.98 -3.70
C ASN A 43 -7.00 -0.86 -2.70
N PHE A 44 -6.71 0.35 -2.22
CA PHE A 44 -5.74 0.59 -1.15
C PHE A 44 -6.04 -0.22 0.08
N SER A 45 -7.28 -0.11 0.57
CA SER A 45 -7.69 -0.72 1.83
C SER A 45 -7.56 -2.24 1.76
N PHE A 46 -8.06 -2.82 0.66
CA PHE A 46 -7.93 -4.24 0.39
C PHE A 46 -6.45 -4.68 0.27
N LEU A 47 -5.66 -3.98 -0.54
CA LEU A 47 -4.27 -4.33 -0.79
C LEU A 47 -3.43 -4.25 0.49
N TYR A 48 -3.55 -3.18 1.25
CA TYR A 48 -2.82 -3.03 2.51
C TYR A 48 -3.21 -4.11 3.52
N ILE A 49 -4.50 -4.41 3.69
CA ILE A 49 -4.96 -5.49 4.59
C ILE A 49 -4.35 -6.83 4.17
N CYS A 50 -4.40 -7.19 2.89
CA CYS A 50 -3.80 -8.42 2.37
C CYS A 50 -2.29 -8.49 2.61
N LEU A 51 -1.56 -7.41 2.30
CA LEU A 51 -0.11 -7.32 2.48
C LEU A 51 0.27 -7.37 3.97
N TYR A 52 -0.51 -6.71 4.82
CA TYR A 52 -0.31 -6.69 6.27
C TYR A 52 -0.43 -8.10 6.85
N PHE A 53 -1.51 -8.83 6.53
CA PHE A 53 -1.70 -10.20 7.01
C PHE A 53 -0.66 -11.17 6.46
N LEU A 54 -0.28 -11.04 5.20
CA LEU A 54 0.81 -11.82 4.62
C LEU A 54 2.12 -11.59 5.38
N ARG A 55 2.43 -10.34 5.72
CA ARG A 55 3.64 -9.98 6.47
C ARG A 55 3.59 -10.48 7.91
N LEU A 56 2.45 -10.32 8.57
CA LEU A 56 2.22 -10.80 9.93
C LEU A 56 2.42 -12.32 10.02
N TYR A 57 1.83 -13.07 9.09
CA TYR A 57 2.00 -14.54 9.04
C TYR A 57 3.47 -14.93 8.87
N ASN A 58 4.17 -14.31 7.92
CA ASN A 58 5.58 -14.60 7.66
C ASN A 58 6.48 -14.25 8.85
N TYR A 59 6.25 -13.10 9.49
CA TYR A 59 7.02 -12.65 10.65
C TYR A 59 6.74 -13.50 11.88
N TRP A 60 5.50 -13.92 12.09
CA TRP A 60 5.15 -14.85 13.16
C TRP A 60 5.89 -16.19 12.99
N LYS A 61 5.87 -16.76 11.77
CA LYS A 61 6.58 -18.00 11.45
C LYS A 61 8.09 -17.92 11.66
N ASN A 62 8.67 -16.75 11.35
CA ASN A 62 10.11 -16.51 11.41
C ASN A 62 10.58 -15.85 12.72
N LYS A 63 9.68 -15.67 13.71
CA LYS A 63 9.96 -14.99 15.01
C LYS A 63 10.46 -13.54 14.89
N TYR A 64 10.01 -12.83 13.86
CA TYR A 64 10.35 -11.43 13.57
C TYR A 64 9.19 -10.46 13.87
N LEU A 65 8.31 -10.81 14.82
CA LEU A 65 7.08 -10.03 15.08
C LEU A 65 7.35 -8.57 15.50
N LEU A 66 8.47 -8.31 16.18
CA LEU A 66 8.86 -6.96 16.61
C LEU A 66 9.06 -6.00 15.42
N PHE A 67 9.38 -6.51 14.23
CA PHE A 67 9.48 -5.70 13.03
C PHE A 67 8.12 -5.17 12.53
N MET A 68 6.99 -5.67 13.05
CA MET A 68 5.67 -5.09 12.77
C MET A 68 5.43 -3.75 13.47
N LEU A 69 6.27 -3.39 14.45
CA LEU A 69 6.18 -2.11 15.18
C LEU A 69 6.85 -0.95 14.42
N ASP A 70 7.31 -1.19 13.20
CA ASP A 70 7.86 -0.14 12.35
C ASP A 70 6.78 0.88 11.96
N GLN A 71 7.21 2.14 11.82
CA GLN A 71 6.32 3.29 11.60
C GLN A 71 5.51 3.16 10.31
N CYS A 72 6.03 2.47 9.29
CA CYS A 72 5.32 2.29 8.02
C CYS A 72 3.99 1.54 8.19
N TYR A 73 3.93 0.54 9.07
CA TYR A 73 2.67 -0.17 9.36
C TYR A 73 1.68 0.76 10.06
N PHE A 74 2.16 1.51 11.06
CA PHE A 74 1.34 2.50 11.77
C PHE A 74 0.76 3.57 10.82
N ILE A 75 1.57 4.11 9.91
CA ILE A 75 1.16 5.16 8.97
C ILE A 75 0.08 4.65 8.00
N ASN A 76 0.20 3.41 7.53
CA ASN A 76 -0.84 2.79 6.71
C ASN A 76 -2.14 2.57 7.50
N PHE A 77 -2.06 2.17 8.78
CA PHE A 77 -3.24 2.11 9.64
C PHE A 77 -3.89 3.49 9.85
N VAL A 78 -3.10 4.53 10.10
CA VAL A 78 -3.62 5.92 10.18
C VAL A 78 -4.29 6.31 8.86
N SER A 79 -3.74 5.89 7.72
CA SER A 79 -4.34 6.13 6.41
C SER A 79 -5.69 5.40 6.25
N LEU A 80 -5.82 4.17 6.74
CA LEU A 80 -7.10 3.48 6.80
C LEU A 80 -8.10 4.21 7.70
N ILE A 81 -7.68 4.61 8.90
CA ILE A 81 -8.54 5.34 9.85
C ILE A 81 -9.04 6.64 9.22
N PHE A 82 -8.20 7.34 8.46
CA PHE A 82 -8.58 8.52 7.70
C PHE A 82 -9.67 8.22 6.67
N VAL A 83 -9.44 7.22 5.83
CA VAL A 83 -10.38 6.86 4.76
C VAL A 83 -11.74 6.38 5.33
N TRP A 84 -11.72 5.58 6.40
CA TRP A 84 -12.92 4.89 6.89
C TRP A 84 -13.64 5.55 8.08
N LEU A 85 -12.97 6.37 8.89
CA LEU A 85 -13.57 6.92 10.11
C LEU A 85 -13.67 8.45 10.11
N LEU A 86 -12.64 9.17 9.63
CA LEU A 86 -12.60 10.64 9.73
C LEU A 86 -12.16 11.33 8.42
N PRO A 87 -12.84 11.09 7.28
CA PRO A 87 -12.49 11.68 5.98
C PRO A 87 -12.70 13.21 5.92
N HIS A 88 -13.50 13.76 6.83
CA HIS A 88 -13.80 15.19 6.93
C HIS A 88 -12.74 16.00 7.67
N SER A 89 -11.82 15.34 8.38
CA SER A 89 -10.86 16.02 9.24
C SER A 89 -9.65 16.52 8.44
N HIS A 90 -9.59 17.84 8.21
CA HIS A 90 -8.43 18.47 7.58
C HIS A 90 -7.13 18.21 8.34
N THR A 91 -7.16 18.32 9.68
CA THR A 91 -5.99 18.09 10.53
C THR A 91 -5.46 16.67 10.35
N MET A 92 -6.36 15.69 10.26
CA MET A 92 -5.96 14.30 10.10
C MET A 92 -5.42 14.01 8.70
N GLN A 93 -6.00 14.61 7.66
CA GLN A 93 -5.48 14.54 6.30
C GLN A 93 -4.06 15.11 6.21
N LEU A 94 -3.81 16.27 6.83
CA LEU A 94 -2.50 16.92 6.83
C LEU A 94 -1.45 16.05 7.54
N PHE A 95 -1.80 15.50 8.71
CA PHE A 95 -0.94 14.61 9.46
C PHE A 95 -0.63 13.31 8.69
N GLN A 96 -1.66 12.68 8.12
CA GLN A 96 -1.52 11.49 7.30
C GLN A 96 -0.61 11.75 6.08
N PHE A 97 -0.84 12.86 5.36
CA PHE A 97 -0.05 13.24 4.20
C PHE A 97 1.42 13.47 4.56
N GLY A 98 1.69 14.19 5.66
CA GLY A 98 3.05 14.44 6.13
C GLY A 98 3.79 13.14 6.47
N LEU A 99 3.17 12.27 7.25
CA LEU A 99 3.77 10.99 7.63
C LEU A 99 3.96 10.04 6.44
N ALA A 100 2.98 9.96 5.55
CA ALA A 100 3.04 9.11 4.36
C ALA A 100 4.21 9.49 3.44
N ASN A 101 4.41 10.79 3.19
CA ASN A 101 5.45 11.26 2.28
C ASN A 101 6.82 11.34 2.94
N ALA A 102 6.92 11.81 4.19
CA ALA A 102 8.21 11.98 4.87
C ALA A 102 8.75 10.67 5.43
N HIS A 103 7.94 9.91 6.16
CA HIS A 103 8.38 8.70 6.85
C HIS A 103 8.20 7.45 5.99
N ALA A 104 6.99 7.16 5.53
CA ALA A 104 6.75 5.91 4.80
C ALA A 104 7.49 5.90 3.46
N TYR A 105 7.26 6.90 2.61
CA TYR A 105 7.93 6.98 1.30
C TYR A 105 9.42 7.28 1.43
N GLY A 106 9.81 8.23 2.30
CA GLY A 106 11.23 8.50 2.60
C GLY A 106 11.99 7.27 3.10
N GLY A 107 11.35 6.41 3.89
CA GLY A 107 11.90 5.12 4.31
C GLY A 107 12.26 4.18 3.15
N THR A 108 11.57 4.29 2.01
CA THR A 108 11.91 3.53 0.79
C THR A 108 13.34 3.85 0.34
N PHE A 109 13.72 5.13 0.32
CA PHE A 109 15.04 5.57 -0.07
C PHE A 109 16.08 5.26 1.00
N LEU A 110 15.75 5.52 2.27
CA LEU A 110 16.66 5.31 3.40
C LEU A 110 17.08 3.85 3.53
N PHE A 111 16.13 2.93 3.45
CA PHE A 111 16.38 1.49 3.54
C PHE A 111 16.67 0.84 2.19
N ARG A 112 16.79 1.64 1.11
CA ARG A 112 17.04 1.18 -0.26
C ARG A 112 16.09 0.04 -0.68
N ASN A 113 14.81 0.19 -0.33
CA ASN A 113 13.75 -0.77 -0.66
C ASN A 113 13.45 -0.70 -2.16
N ALA A 114 14.11 -1.55 -2.94
CA ALA A 114 13.90 -1.66 -4.37
C ALA A 114 12.63 -2.47 -4.70
N LEU A 115 11.93 -2.04 -5.75
CA LEU A 115 10.80 -2.78 -6.31
C LEU A 115 11.30 -4.03 -7.05
N VAL A 116 11.32 -5.16 -6.35
CA VAL A 116 11.73 -6.45 -6.92
C VAL A 116 10.50 -7.31 -7.16
N LEU A 117 10.05 -7.37 -8.41
CA LEU A 117 8.75 -7.96 -8.78
C LEU A 117 8.68 -9.49 -8.61
N HIS A 118 9.82 -10.18 -8.61
CA HIS A 118 9.89 -11.63 -8.46
C HIS A 118 10.10 -12.09 -7.01
N ASP A 119 10.31 -11.15 -6.06
CA ASP A 119 10.50 -11.45 -4.64
C ASP A 119 9.34 -10.85 -3.83
N ILE A 120 8.47 -11.73 -3.33
CA ILE A 120 7.27 -11.34 -2.58
C ILE A 120 7.58 -10.54 -1.32
N GLN A 121 8.71 -10.81 -0.64
CA GLN A 121 9.06 -10.12 0.61
C GLN A 121 9.53 -8.70 0.34
N ARG A 122 10.33 -8.50 -0.72
CA ARG A 122 10.80 -7.18 -1.15
C ARG A 122 9.67 -6.38 -1.78
N LEU A 123 8.83 -7.02 -2.59
CA LEU A 123 7.63 -6.41 -3.16
C LEU A 123 6.68 -5.93 -2.06
N THR A 124 6.36 -6.79 -1.09
CA THR A 124 5.48 -6.43 0.05
C THR A 124 6.04 -5.23 0.82
N SER A 125 7.34 -5.24 1.10
CA SER A 125 8.02 -4.12 1.76
C SER A 125 7.87 -2.84 0.95
N CYS A 126 8.25 -2.87 -0.34
CA CYS A 126 8.18 -1.71 -1.23
C CYS A 126 6.75 -1.14 -1.33
N LEU A 127 5.74 -2.00 -1.50
CA LEU A 127 4.34 -1.58 -1.56
C LEU A 127 3.89 -0.91 -0.25
N ILE A 128 4.18 -1.49 0.92
CA ILE A 128 3.80 -0.89 2.22
C ILE A 128 4.39 0.52 2.40
N HIS A 129 5.59 0.79 1.87
CA HIS A 129 6.21 2.10 1.94
C HIS A 129 5.68 3.11 0.91
N VAL A 130 5.36 2.67 -0.31
CA VAL A 130 4.96 3.55 -1.43
C VAL A 130 3.46 3.84 -1.44
N LEU A 131 2.63 2.84 -1.13
CA LEU A 131 1.17 2.94 -1.16
C LEU A 131 0.62 4.16 -0.40
N PRO A 132 0.93 4.40 0.89
CA PRO A 132 0.29 5.49 1.64
C PRO A 132 0.57 6.86 1.02
N ALA A 133 1.75 7.07 0.42
CA ALA A 133 2.08 8.32 -0.25
C ALA A 133 1.27 8.51 -1.54
N LEU A 134 1.15 7.46 -2.36
CA LEU A 134 0.36 7.50 -3.60
C LEU A 134 -1.10 7.87 -3.33
N TYR A 135 -1.74 7.23 -2.34
CA TYR A 135 -3.13 7.53 -2.02
C TYR A 135 -3.29 8.89 -1.32
N SER A 136 -2.34 9.28 -0.46
CA SER A 136 -2.37 10.61 0.17
C SER A 136 -2.35 11.74 -0.86
N PHE A 137 -1.62 11.56 -1.97
CA PHE A 137 -1.58 12.52 -3.07
C PHE A 137 -2.96 12.67 -3.73
N LEU A 138 -3.63 11.55 -4.03
CA LEU A 138 -4.92 11.59 -4.72
C LEU A 138 -6.04 12.13 -3.84
N ILE A 139 -6.07 11.75 -2.56
CA ILE A 139 -7.01 12.32 -1.59
C ILE A 139 -6.83 13.85 -1.49
N ARG A 140 -5.59 14.34 -1.54
CA ARG A 140 -5.32 15.77 -1.37
C ARG A 140 -5.58 16.60 -2.63
N TRP A 141 -5.22 16.11 -3.82
CA TRP A 141 -5.36 16.87 -5.07
C TRP A 141 -6.64 16.59 -5.84
N HIS A 142 -7.25 15.42 -5.64
CA HIS A 142 -8.47 14.99 -6.33
C HIS A 142 -9.54 14.49 -5.34
N PRO A 143 -9.88 15.25 -4.27
CA PRO A 143 -10.81 14.79 -3.23
C PRO A 143 -12.20 14.47 -3.79
N SER A 144 -12.77 15.35 -4.64
CA SER A 144 -14.10 15.18 -5.23
C SER A 144 -14.21 13.94 -6.12
N GLU A 145 -13.20 13.70 -6.97
CA GLU A 145 -13.12 12.52 -7.84
C GLU A 145 -12.88 11.23 -7.04
N THR A 146 -12.19 11.33 -5.90
CA THR A 146 -11.86 10.19 -5.05
C THR A 146 -13.01 9.85 -4.07
N SER A 147 -13.91 10.79 -3.76
CA SER A 147 -15.08 10.56 -2.90
C SER A 147 -16.35 10.16 -3.65
N VAL A 148 -16.32 10.06 -4.99
CA VAL A 148 -17.51 9.66 -5.76
C VAL A 148 -17.96 8.25 -5.33
N TRP A 149 -19.22 8.08 -4.92
CA TRP A 149 -19.76 6.80 -4.37
C TRP A 149 -19.09 6.34 -3.07
N TRP A 150 -18.33 7.21 -2.42
CA TRP A 150 -17.92 7.01 -1.05
C TRP A 150 -19.09 7.33 -0.12
N TYR A 151 -19.05 6.83 1.12
CA TYR A 151 -20.13 7.08 2.07
C TYR A 151 -20.22 8.56 2.49
N THR A 152 -19.19 9.35 2.18
CA THR A 152 -19.15 10.78 2.43
C THR A 152 -18.09 11.48 1.58
N ASP A 153 -18.19 12.80 1.46
CA ASP A 153 -17.18 13.57 0.75
C ASP A 153 -15.88 13.69 1.56
N LEU A 154 -14.76 13.56 0.84
CA LEU A 154 -13.45 13.82 1.41
C LEU A 154 -13.29 15.32 1.60
N TYR A 155 -12.56 15.71 2.64
CA TYR A 155 -12.24 17.11 2.84
C TYR A 155 -11.54 17.70 1.60
N ASP A 156 -12.17 18.73 1.02
CA ASP A 156 -11.63 19.45 -0.12
C ASP A 156 -11.15 20.85 0.31
N SER A 157 -9.82 21.04 0.35
CA SER A 157 -9.22 22.34 0.63
C SER A 157 -9.36 23.36 -0.50
N HIS A 158 -9.77 22.93 -1.69
CA HIS A 158 -9.96 23.77 -2.87
C HIS A 158 -11.40 24.24 -3.04
N ALA A 159 -12.39 23.52 -2.49
CA ALA A 159 -13.81 23.90 -2.51
C ALA A 159 -14.14 25.11 -1.60
N SER A 160 -13.25 25.48 -0.68
CA SER A 160 -13.43 26.60 0.25
C SER A 160 -12.86 27.94 -0.26
N ARG A 161 -12.67 28.11 -1.58
CA ARG A 161 -12.21 29.36 -2.22
C ARG A 161 -13.20 29.87 -3.24
#